data_AF-A0A7M5XL33-F1
#
_entry.id   AF-A0A7M5XL33-F1
#
_cell.length_a   1.000
_cell.length_b   1.000
_cell.length_c   1.000
_cell.angle_alpha   90.00
_cell.angle_beta   90.00
_cell.angle_gamma   90.00
#
_symmetry.space_group_name_H-M   'P 1'
#
loop_
_entity.id
_entity.type
_entity.pdbx_description
1 polymer ?
#
loop_
_entity_poly.entity_id
_entity_poly.type
_entity_poly.pdbx_seq_one_letter_code
_entity_poly.pdbx_strand_id
1 'polypeptide(L)'
;YVTVQYFFYSVHSFCEMVPELLRMEGVKFFLSEKLNQDPIEEHFSKHWAKGGVENPQLEQYMMTERKMIVAKSKMIVAMNVNFRGRTKRKIVIDIDDKTLLPKCPKVPKKSNEQKHS
;
A
#
# COMPACT_ATOMS: atom_id res chain seq x y z
N TYR A 1 6.36 -7.92 29.14
CA TYR A 1 5.25 -8.84 29.49
C TYR A 1 4.19 -8.90 28.40
N VAL A 2 3.57 -7.78 28.02
CA VAL A 2 2.51 -7.72 26.98
C VAL A 2 2.93 -8.34 25.63
N THR A 3 4.14 -8.06 25.15
CA THR A 3 4.65 -8.58 23.86
C THR A 3 4.81 -10.10 23.82
N VAL A 4 5.18 -10.72 24.94
CA VAL A 4 5.38 -12.18 25.04
C VAL A 4 4.03 -12.89 24.99
N GLN A 5 3.01 -12.32 25.64
CA GLN A 5 1.67 -12.89 25.62
C GLN A 5 1.03 -12.84 24.23
N TYR A 6 1.18 -11.74 23.50
CA TYR A 6 0.73 -11.67 22.10
C TYR A 6 1.46 -12.65 21.19
N PHE A 7 2.75 -12.89 21.44
CA PHE A 7 3.50 -13.92 20.72
C PHE A 7 2.89 -15.32 20.94
N PHE A 8 2.57 -15.66 22.19
CA PHE A 8 1.90 -16.93 22.50
C PHE A 8 0.53 -17.06 21.81
N TYR A 9 -0.30 -16.01 21.82
CA TYR A 9 -1.58 -16.03 21.14
C TYR A 9 -1.45 -16.22 19.63
N SER A 10 -0.52 -15.50 18.99
CA SER A 10 -0.29 -15.61 17.55
C SER A 10 0.18 -17.01 17.15
N VAL A 11 1.11 -17.60 17.91
CA VAL A 11 1.61 -18.96 17.64
C VAL A 11 0.52 -20.00 17.86
N HIS A 12 -0.22 -19.91 18.97
CA HIS A 12 -1.31 -20.86 19.25
C HIS A 12 -2.39 -20.80 18.16
N SER A 13 -2.86 -19.59 17.83
CA SER A 13 -3.86 -19.38 16.78
C SER A 13 -3.38 -19.89 15.43
N PHE A 14 -2.10 -19.69 15.10
CA PHE A 14 -1.52 -20.20 13.86
C PHE A 14 -1.50 -21.73 13.83
N CYS A 15 -1.08 -22.38 14.92
CA CYS A 15 -1.04 -23.84 15.02
C CYS A 15 -2.42 -24.49 14.96
N GLU A 16 -3.46 -23.82 15.46
CA GLU A 16 -4.83 -24.33 15.38
C GLU A 16 -5.47 -24.07 14.01
N MET A 17 -5.24 -22.89 13.43
CA MET A 17 -5.90 -22.47 12.19
C MET A 17 -5.31 -23.15 10.94
N VAL A 18 -3.98 -23.28 10.84
CA VAL A 18 -3.32 -23.77 9.62
C VAL A 18 -3.75 -25.21 9.25
N PRO A 19 -3.83 -26.18 10.18
CA PRO A 19 -4.33 -27.51 9.88
C PRO A 19 -5.74 -27.50 9.27
N GLU A 20 -6.66 -26.72 9.82
CA GLU A 20 -8.03 -26.61 9.32
C GLU A 20 -8.07 -26.04 7.89
N LEU A 21 -7.24 -25.04 7.60
CA LEU A 21 -7.12 -24.48 6.25
C LEU A 21 -6.54 -25.49 5.25
N LEU A 22 -5.58 -26.31 5.67
CA LEU A 22 -4.98 -27.35 4.82
C LEU A 22 -5.90 -28.55 4.58
N ARG A 23 -6.96 -28.72 5.39
CA ARG A 23 -8.00 -29.74 5.17
C ARG A 23 -9.01 -29.32 4.09
N MET A 24 -9.07 -28.04 3.73
CA MET A 24 -9.97 -27.55 2.69
C MET A 24 -9.56 -28.10 1.32
N GLU A 25 -10.56 -28.47 0.51
CA GLU A 25 -10.32 -29.01 -0.82
C GLU A 25 -9.54 -28.02 -1.68
N GLY A 26 -8.44 -28.48 -2.28
CA GLY A 26 -7.60 -27.68 -3.17
C GLY A 26 -6.51 -26.85 -2.48
N VAL A 27 -6.46 -26.76 -1.15
CA VAL A 27 -5.43 -26.02 -0.42
C VAL A 27 -4.23 -26.93 -0.12
N LYS A 28 -3.08 -26.64 -0.74
CA LYS A 28 -1.84 -27.45 -0.56
C LYS A 28 -0.79 -26.79 0.33
N PHE A 29 -0.82 -25.47 0.41
CA PHE A 29 0.15 -24.68 1.14
C PHE A 29 -0.52 -23.41 1.66
N PHE A 30 -0.01 -22.91 2.77
CA PHE A 30 -0.48 -21.68 3.39
C PHE A 30 0.65 -20.65 3.41
N LEU A 31 0.35 -19.42 3.00
CA LEU A 31 1.32 -18.31 3.00
C LEU A 31 1.15 -17.50 4.29
N SER A 32 2.02 -17.75 5.26
CA SER A 32 2.03 -17.03 6.55
C SER A 32 2.24 -15.52 6.39
N GLU A 33 2.94 -15.10 5.35
CA GLU A 33 3.10 -13.69 4.96
C GLU A 33 1.78 -12.96 4.68
N LYS A 34 0.66 -13.68 4.55
CA LYS A 34 -0.68 -13.07 4.39
C LYS A 34 -1.40 -12.81 5.71
N LEU A 35 -0.85 -13.24 6.85
CA LEU A 35 -1.39 -13.00 8.19
C LEU A 35 -0.73 -11.79 8.88
N ASN A 36 -0.47 -10.74 8.12
CA ASN A 36 0.10 -9.50 8.64
C ASN A 36 -0.71 -8.30 8.19
N GLN A 37 -0.41 -7.14 8.79
CA GLN A 37 -1.08 -5.88 8.51
C GLN A 37 -0.39 -5.12 7.35
N ASP A 38 0.65 -5.68 6.74
CA ASP A 38 1.39 -5.05 5.65
C ASP A 38 0.48 -4.57 4.49
N PRO A 39 -0.55 -5.31 4.04
CA PRO A 39 -1.43 -4.83 2.97
C PRO A 39 -2.26 -3.59 3.36
N ILE A 40 -2.69 -3.50 4.62
CA ILE A 40 -3.45 -2.34 5.09
C ILE A 40 -2.52 -1.14 5.35
N GLU A 41 -1.30 -1.38 5.84
CA GLU A 41 -0.26 -0.36 5.94
C GLU A 41 0.14 0.18 4.56
N GLU A 42 0.21 -0.67 3.53
CA GLU A 42 0.44 -0.26 2.15
C GLU A 42 -0.73 0.61 1.63
N HIS A 43 -1.97 0.28 2.01
CA HIS A 43 -3.14 1.08 1.66
C HIS A 43 -3.08 2.48 2.30
N PHE A 44 -2.78 2.57 3.59
CA PHE A 44 -2.60 3.86 4.26
C PHE A 44 -1.41 4.65 3.72
N SER A 45 -0.33 3.96 3.37
CA SER A 45 0.82 4.57 2.70
C SER A 45 0.45 5.24 1.37
N LYS A 46 -0.50 4.67 0.60
CA LYS A 46 -1.02 5.27 -0.64
C LYS A 46 -1.82 6.55 -0.37
N HIS A 47 -2.55 6.61 0.75
CA HIS A 47 -3.25 7.81 1.18
C HIS A 47 -2.29 8.95 1.47
N TRP A 48 -1.23 8.69 2.26
CA TRP A 48 -0.20 9.68 2.57
C TRP A 48 0.53 10.16 1.32
N ALA A 49 0.93 9.23 0.44
CA ALA A 49 1.66 9.55 -0.78
C ALA A 49 0.83 10.37 -1.79
N LYS A 50 -0.49 10.17 -1.89
CA LYS A 50 -1.35 10.85 -2.87
C LYS A 50 -2.03 12.10 -2.34
N GLY A 51 -2.29 12.17 -1.04
CA GLY A 51 -2.93 13.33 -0.41
C GLY A 51 -2.01 14.54 -0.35
N GLY A 52 -0.69 14.34 -0.44
CA GLY A 52 0.31 15.41 -0.28
C GLY A 52 0.33 16.03 1.12
N VAL A 53 -0.45 15.46 2.05
CA VAL A 53 -0.63 15.89 3.43
C VAL A 53 -0.36 14.66 4.29
N GLU A 54 0.60 14.79 5.21
CA GLU A 54 1.06 13.69 6.09
C GLU A 54 -0.04 13.23 7.07
N ASN A 55 -0.87 14.17 7.54
CA ASN A 55 -1.98 13.91 8.45
C ASN A 55 -3.28 14.52 7.90
N PRO A 56 -3.95 13.84 6.94
CA PRO A 56 -5.16 14.37 6.33
C PRO A 56 -6.32 14.41 7.33
N GLN A 57 -7.17 15.44 7.24
CA GLN A 57 -8.47 15.40 7.91
C GLN A 57 -9.39 14.36 7.26
N LEU A 58 -10.45 13.96 7.98
CA LEU A 58 -11.38 12.91 7.53
C LEU A 58 -11.92 13.16 6.11
N GLU A 59 -12.28 14.39 5.78
CA GLU A 59 -12.78 14.75 4.44
C GLU A 59 -11.74 14.51 3.33
N GLN A 60 -10.48 14.87 3.59
CA GLN A 60 -9.37 14.69 2.66
C GLN A 60 -9.04 13.20 2.47
N TYR A 61 -9.08 12.42 3.55
CA TYR A 61 -8.97 10.96 3.49
C TYR A 61 -10.09 10.36 2.63
N MET A 62 -11.35 10.73 2.88
CA MET A 62 -12.51 10.20 2.15
C MET A 62 -12.47 10.54 0.66
N MET A 63 -12.03 11.75 0.30
CA MET A 63 -11.84 12.12 -1.10
C MET A 63 -10.75 11.26 -1.77
N THR A 64 -9.66 10.99 -1.05
CA THR A 64 -8.57 10.13 -1.54
C THR A 64 -9.02 8.69 -1.67
N GLU A 65 -9.77 8.16 -0.69
CA GLU A 65 -10.35 6.82 -0.70
C GLU A 65 -11.24 6.62 -1.93
N ARG A 66 -12.16 7.55 -2.20
CA ARG A 66 -13.02 7.49 -3.39
C ARG A 66 -12.19 7.43 -4.67
N LYS A 67 -11.13 8.23 -4.78
CA LYS A 67 -10.21 8.18 -5.94
C LYS A 67 -9.53 6.82 -6.06
N MET A 68 -9.17 6.18 -4.95
CA MET A 68 -8.57 4.85 -4.96
C MET A 68 -9.56 3.75 -5.35
N ILE A 69 -10.78 3.79 -4.81
CA ILE A 69 -11.87 2.86 -5.15
C ILE A 69 -12.18 2.93 -6.65
N VAL A 70 -12.24 4.13 -7.24
CA VAL A 70 -12.49 4.32 -8.67
C VAL A 70 -11.31 3.80 -9.51
N ALA A 71 -10.08 4.00 -9.05
CA ALA A 71 -8.88 3.58 -9.78
C ALA A 71 -8.64 2.05 -9.75
N LYS A 72 -9.16 1.33 -8.75
CA LYS A 72 -9.01 -0.13 -8.55
C LYS A 72 -7.59 -0.61 -8.90
N SER A 73 -7.47 -1.51 -9.88
CA SER A 73 -6.24 -2.18 -10.31
C SER A 73 -5.26 -1.28 -11.06
N LYS A 74 -5.69 -0.10 -11.51
CA LYS A 74 -4.83 0.87 -12.20
C LYS A 74 -3.98 1.71 -11.24
N MET A 75 -4.16 1.51 -9.94
CA MET A 75 -3.39 2.24 -8.95
C MET A 75 -1.95 1.72 -8.83
N ILE A 76 -1.01 2.58 -9.18
CA ILE A 76 0.43 2.36 -8.99
C ILE A 76 0.67 2.08 -7.49
N VAL A 77 1.43 1.01 -7.23
CA VAL A 77 1.94 0.61 -5.91
C VAL A 77 2.58 1.81 -5.21
N ALA A 78 2.37 1.98 -3.89
CA ALA A 78 3.08 3.01 -3.14
C ALA A 78 4.58 2.72 -3.20
N MET A 79 5.32 3.51 -3.98
CA MET A 79 6.74 3.24 -4.25
C MET A 79 7.68 3.71 -3.14
N ASN A 80 7.21 4.53 -2.20
CA ASN A 80 8.05 5.19 -1.20
C ASN A 80 7.30 5.43 0.12
N VAL A 81 7.07 4.40 0.92
CA VAL A 81 6.88 4.52 2.39
C VAL A 81 7.33 3.21 3.04
N ASN A 82 7.48 3.15 4.36
CA ASN A 82 8.07 2.07 5.21
C ASN A 82 7.44 0.67 5.07
N PHE A 83 7.32 0.17 3.84
CA PHE A 83 6.78 -1.11 3.49
C PHE A 83 7.94 -2.05 3.16
N ARG A 84 8.04 -3.15 3.90
CA ARG A 84 9.03 -4.20 3.65
C ARG A 84 8.58 -5.07 2.47
N GLY A 85 8.68 -4.53 1.25
CA GLY A 85 8.91 -5.36 0.07
C GLY A 85 7.92 -5.21 -1.09
N ARG A 86 8.33 -4.43 -2.09
CA ARG A 86 8.51 -4.93 -3.46
C ARG A 86 9.45 -3.99 -4.21
N THR A 87 10.74 -4.28 -4.16
CA THR A 87 11.70 -3.71 -5.09
C THR A 87 11.28 -4.10 -6.51
N LYS A 88 10.79 -3.10 -7.26
CA LYS A 88 10.67 -3.03 -8.72
C LYS A 88 10.49 -4.37 -9.44
N ARG A 89 9.24 -4.84 -9.59
CA ARG A 89 8.86 -5.40 -10.90
C ARG A 89 8.41 -4.21 -11.74
N LYS A 90 9.19 -3.88 -12.76
CA LYS A 90 8.86 -2.86 -13.76
C LYS A 90 7.58 -3.32 -14.45
N ILE A 91 6.42 -2.93 -13.93
CA ILE A 91 5.15 -3.08 -14.63
C ILE A 91 5.22 -2.03 -15.73
N VAL A 92 5.65 -2.45 -16.92
CA VAL A 92 5.48 -1.66 -18.14
C VAL A 92 3.99 -1.66 -18.40
N ILE A 93 3.32 -0.61 -17.96
CA ILE A 93 1.96 -0.32 -18.40
C ILE A 93 2.14 0.21 -19.82
N ASP A 94 1.73 -0.57 -20.81
CA ASP A 94 1.60 -0.06 -22.17
C ASP A 94 0.46 0.96 -22.14
N ILE A 95 0.82 2.24 -22.10
CA ILE A 95 -0.15 3.33 -22.08
C ILE A 95 -0.61 3.48 -23.52
N ASP A 96 -1.63 2.72 -23.90
CA ASP A 96 -2.40 3.07 -25.08
C ASP A 96 -2.97 4.48 -24.84
N ASP A 97 -2.68 5.41 -25.75
CA ASP A 97 -2.95 6.86 -25.71
C ASP A 97 -4.43 7.25 -25.48
N LYS A 98 -5.32 6.28 -25.31
CA LYS A 98 -6.77 6.46 -25.16
C LYS A 98 -7.23 6.69 -23.71
N THR A 99 -6.37 6.52 -22.71
CA THR A 99 -6.71 6.95 -21.34
C THR A 99 -6.28 8.38 -21.09
N LEU A 100 -7.16 9.33 -21.42
CA LEU A 100 -7.06 10.73 -21.00
C LEU A 100 -7.29 10.84 -19.49
N LEU A 101 -6.31 10.40 -18.68
CA LEU A 101 -6.26 10.84 -17.30
C LEU A 101 -5.80 12.31 -17.32
N PRO A 102 -6.54 13.24 -16.69
CA PRO A 102 -6.11 14.61 -16.60
C PRO A 102 -4.73 14.65 -15.94
N LYS A 103 -3.74 15.17 -16.67
CA LYS A 103 -2.40 15.42 -16.13
C LYS A 103 -2.58 16.37 -14.95
N CYS A 104 -2.26 15.91 -13.73
CA CYS A 104 -2.18 16.82 -12.59
C CYS A 104 -1.25 17.98 -12.97
N PRO A 105 -1.63 19.25 -12.73
CA PRO A 105 -0.79 20.40 -13.02
C PRO A 105 0.58 20.19 -12.37
N LYS A 106 1.64 20.20 -13.18
CA LYS A 106 3.00 20.19 -12.65
C LYS A 106 3.20 21.52 -11.92
N VAL A 107 3.32 21.48 -10.59
CA VAL A 107 3.77 22.65 -9.84
C VAL A 107 5.14 23.03 -10.40
N PRO A 108 5.35 24.28 -10.87
CA PRO A 108 6.62 24.70 -11.42
C PRO A 108 7.71 24.55 -10.35
N LYS A 109 8.81 23.88 -10.71
CA LYS A 109 10.01 23.81 -9.87
C LYS A 109 10.51 25.25 -9.68
N LYS A 110 10.57 25.72 -8.44
CA LYS A 110 11.31 26.95 -8.12
C LYS A 110 12.75 26.75 -8.56
N SER A 111 13.22 27.56 -9.51
CA SER A 111 14.62 27.68 -9.86
C SER A 111 15.36 28.20 -8.63
N ASN A 112 16.30 27.42 -8.10
CA ASN A 112 17.25 27.91 -7.11
C ASN A 112 18.15 28.93 -7.83
N GLU A 113 17.90 30.22 -7.63
CA GLU A 113 18.88 31.25 -7.91
C GLU A 113 20.07 31.05 -6.96
N GLN A 114 21.20 30.67 -7.53
CA GLN A 114 22.50 30.77 -6.90
C GLN A 114 22.76 32.25 -6.59
N LYS A 115 22.69 32.65 -5.33
CA LYS A 115 23.32 33.89 -4.87
C LYS A 115 24.76 33.58 -4.49
N HIS A 116 25.66 33.78 -5.44
CA HIS A 116 27.05 34.09 -5.15
C HIS A 116 27.15 35.60 -4.94
N SER A 117 27.45 36.02 -3.72
CA SER A 117 28.21 37.24 -3.44
C SER A 117 28.74 37.18 -2.02
#